data_AF-A0A0H5DZW0-F1
#
_entry.id   AF-A0A0H5DZW0-F1
#
_cell.length_a   1.000
_cell.length_b   1.000
_cell.length_c   1.000
_cell.angle_alpha   90.00
_cell.angle_beta   90.00
_cell.angle_gamma   90.00
#
_symmetry.space_group_name_H-M   'P 1'
#
loop_
_entity.id
_entity.type
_entity.pdbx_description
1 polymer ?
#
loop_
_entity_poly.entity_id
_entity_poly.type
_entity_poly.pdbx_seq_one_letter_code
_entity_poly.pdbx_strand_id
1 'polypeptide(L)' 'MTSGSRPAPFRVNVRFQDKDGLLLPEQIRAVDKAGLVKHLGNLDNSTAEKLFAVLQEMFA' A
#
# COMPACT_ATOMS: atom_id res chain seq x y z
N MET A 1 4.25 -1.64 2.19
CA MET A 1 4.38 -0.45 3.07
C MET A 1 5.84 -0.21 3.37
N THR A 2 6.28 1.05 3.45
CA THR A 2 7.60 1.42 4.00
C THR A 2 7.46 2.61 4.94
N SER A 3 8.28 2.66 5.98
CA SER A 3 8.40 3.81 6.89
C SER A 3 9.51 4.79 6.48
N GLY A 4 10.32 4.43 5.47
CA GLY A 4 11.50 5.20 5.04
C GLY A 4 11.28 6.08 3.80
N SER A 5 10.05 6.16 3.28
CA SER A 5 9.73 6.95 2.10
C SER A 5 9.19 8.33 2.47
N ARG A 6 9.06 9.22 1.48
CA ARG A 6 8.53 10.58 1.64
C ARG A 6 7.10 10.68 1.10
N PRO A 7 6.26 11.57 1.65
CA PRO A 7 4.93 11.81 1.10
C PRO A 7 4.98 12.23 -0.38
N ALA A 8 3.96 11.81 -1.13
CA ALA A 8 3.70 12.22 -2.50
C ALA A 8 2.18 12.20 -2.73
N PRO A 9 1.63 12.96 -3.71
CA PRO A 9 0.18 13.03 -3.93
C PRO A 9 -0.48 11.66 -4.17
N PHE A 10 0.23 10.75 -4.82
CA PHE A 10 -0.21 9.38 -5.10
C PHE A 10 0.19 8.35 -4.02
N ARG A 11 0.76 8.76 -2.89
CA ARG A 11 1.13 7.84 -1.79
C ARG A 11 0.11 7.96 -0.66
N VAL A 12 -0.44 6.82 -0.25
CA VAL A 12 -1.45 6.77 0.82
C VAL A 12 -0.77 6.53 2.17
N ASN A 13 -1.03 7.40 3.14
CA ASN A 13 -0.63 7.20 4.54
C ASN A 13 -1.35 5.99 5.13
N VAL A 14 -0.63 5.19 5.90
CA VAL A 14 -1.17 4.00 6.56
C VAL A 14 -0.55 3.81 7.94
N ARG A 15 -1.37 3.37 8.90
CA ARG A 15 -0.92 2.81 10.18
C ARG A 15 -1.14 1.30 10.12
N PHE A 16 -0.08 0.50 10.19
CA PHE A 16 -0.17 -0.96 10.14
C PHE A 16 0.81 -1.59 11.11
N GLN A 17 0.32 -2.53 11.94
CA GLN A 17 1.10 -3.16 13.03
C GLN A 17 1.88 -2.15 13.87
N ASP A 18 1.17 -1.12 14.37
CA ASP A 18 1.73 -0.06 15.21
C ASP A 18 2.89 0.74 14.58
N LYS A 19 2.91 0.80 13.25
CA LYS A 19 3.87 1.61 12.49
C LYS A 19 3.17 2.52 11.51
N ASP A 20 3.59 3.77 11.49
CA ASP A 20 3.23 4.72 10.44
C ASP A 20 4.10 4.45 9.21
N GLY A 21 3.48 4.54 8.04
CA GLY A 21 4.18 4.36 6.79
C GLY A 21 3.36 4.82 5.60
N LEU A 22 3.91 4.49 4.43
CA LEU A 22 3.33 4.82 3.15
C LEU A 22 3.10 3.55 2.33
N LEU A 23 1.97 3.52 1.64
CA LEU A 23 1.74 2.64 0.50
C LEU A 23 2.30 3.32 -0.75
N LEU A 24 2.99 2.56 -1.60
CA LEU A 24 3.73 3.05 -2.78
C LEU A 24 3.11 2.42 -4.03
N PRO A 25 2.01 2.97 -4.57
CA PRO A 25 1.33 2.45 -5.77
C PRO A 25 2.25 2.37 -7.00
N GLU A 26 3.24 3.24 -7.09
CA GLU A 26 4.23 3.26 -8.17
C GLU A 26 5.20 2.06 -8.15
N GLN A 27 5.22 1.27 -7.07
CA GLN A 27 6.09 0.10 -6.90
C GLN A 27 5.32 -1.23 -7.03
N ILE A 28 4.19 -1.24 -7.74
CA ILE A 28 3.46 -2.48 -8.05
C ILE A 28 4.36 -3.45 -8.81
N ARG A 29 4.31 -4.73 -8.41
CA ARG A 29 5.00 -5.83 -9.08
C ARG A 29 4.18 -7.11 -8.97
N ALA A 30 4.36 -8.01 -9.94
CA ALA A 30 3.89 -9.39 -9.81
C ALA A 30 4.77 -10.17 -8.81
N VAL A 31 4.15 -11.01 -8.00
CA VAL A 31 4.84 -11.91 -7.06
C VAL A 31 4.24 -13.31 -7.17
N ASP A 32 5.07 -14.34 -7.09
CA ASP A 32 4.61 -15.73 -7.04
C ASP A 32 4.05 -16.09 -5.65
N LYS A 33 3.09 -17.01 -5.61
CA LYS A 33 2.44 -17.43 -4.36
C LYS A 33 3.42 -18.10 -3.38
N ALA A 34 4.42 -18.84 -3.87
CA ALA A 34 5.45 -19.42 -3.01
C ALA A 34 6.32 -18.35 -2.33
N GLY A 35 6.39 -17.13 -2.89
CA GLY A 35 7.04 -15.99 -2.26
C GLY A 35 6.26 -15.37 -1.09
N LEU A 36 4.98 -15.72 -0.92
CA LEU A 36 4.15 -15.24 0.18
C LEU A 36 4.28 -16.17 1.39
N VAL A 37 5.31 -15.92 2.20
CA VAL A 37 5.69 -16.80 3.33
C VAL A 37 4.85 -16.61 4.60
N LYS A 38 4.17 -15.46 4.76
CA LYS A 38 3.41 -15.15 5.99
C LYS A 38 2.26 -14.18 5.73
N HIS A 39 1.11 -14.45 6.34
CA HIS A 39 0.02 -13.50 6.45
C HIS A 39 0.24 -12.56 7.64
N LEU A 40 0.26 -11.25 7.39
CA LEU A 40 0.55 -10.23 8.40
C LEU A 40 -0.71 -9.52 8.95
N GLY A 41 -1.87 -9.72 8.32
CA GLY A 41 -3.10 -9.04 8.68
C GLY A 41 -3.70 -8.28 7.49
N ASN A 42 -4.75 -7.51 7.77
CA ASN A 42 -5.53 -6.81 6.76
C ASN A 42 -5.35 -5.31 6.86
N LEU A 43 -5.51 -4.62 5.74
CA LEU A 43 -5.65 -3.17 5.70
C LEU A 43 -7.09 -2.79 6.10
N ASP A 44 -7.27 -1.65 6.76
CA ASP A 44 -8.62 -1.14 7.01
C ASP A 44 -9.27 -0.66 5.69
N ASN A 45 -10.60 -0.71 5.65
CA ASN A 45 -11.36 -0.41 4.43
C ASN A 45 -11.11 1.02 3.93
N SER A 46 -10.99 1.99 4.82
CA SER A 46 -10.81 3.40 4.43
C SER A 46 -9.47 3.64 3.74
N THR A 47 -8.41 2.95 4.17
CA THR A 47 -7.10 3.02 3.53
C THR A 47 -7.11 2.27 2.20
N ALA A 48 -7.83 1.14 2.11
CA ALA A 48 -7.99 0.40 0.86
C ALA A 48 -8.74 1.21 -0.21
N GLU A 49 -9.83 1.87 0.15
CA GLU A 49 -10.61 2.74 -0.75
C GLU A 49 -9.76 3.88 -1.31
N LYS A 50 -8.96 4.55 -0.47
CA LYS A 50 -8.02 5.59 -0.90
C LYS A 50 -6.99 5.04 -1.88
N LEU A 51 -6.44 3.86 -1.60
CA LEU A 51 -5.49 3.20 -2.50
C LEU A 51 -6.13 2.91 -3.86
N PHE A 52 -7.37 2.39 -3.88
CA PHE A 52 -8.07 2.10 -5.13
C PHE A 52 -8.38 3.35 -5.93
N ALA A 53 -8.80 4.45 -5.29
CA ALA A 53 -9.00 5.73 -5.97
C ALA A 53 -7.72 6.23 -6.64
N VAL A 54 -6.58 6.16 -5.93
CA VAL A 54 -5.26 6.52 -6.51
C VAL A 54 -4.90 5.61 -7.68
N LEU A 55 -5.09 4.31 -7.56
CA LEU A 55 -4.80 3.37 -8.65
C LEU A 55 -5.70 3.61 -9.87
N GLN A 56 -6.98 3.90 -9.65
CA GLN A 56 -7.89 4.28 -10.73
C GLN A 56 -7.41 5.54 -11.44
N GLU A 57 -7.03 6.58 -10.70
CA GLU A 57 -6.50 7.81 -11.28
C GLU A 57 -5.19 7.59 -12.06
N MET A 58 -4.31 6.72 -11.57
CA MET A 58 -3.01 6.43 -12.22
C MET A 58 -3.13 5.66 -13.55
N PHE A 59 -4.19 4.87 -13.73
CA PHE A 59 -4.34 3.94 -14.86
C PHE A 59 -5.58 4.20 -15.73
N ALA A 60 -6.33 5.29 -15.46
CA ALA A 60 -7.47 5.72 -16.27
C ALA A 60 -7.05 6.19 -17.68
#